data_AF-A0A9P7APG8-F1
#
_entry.id   AF-A0A9P7APG8-F1
#
_cell.length_a   1.000
_cell.length_b   1.000
_cell.length_c   1.000
_cell.angle_alpha   90.00
_cell.angle_beta   90.00
_cell.angle_gamma   90.00
#
_symmetry.space_group_name_H-M   'P 1'
#
loop_
_entity.id
_entity.type
_entity.pdbx_description
1 polymer ?
#
loop_
_entity_poly.entity_id
_entity_poly.type
_entity_poly.pdbx_seq_one_letter_code
_entity_poly.pdbx_strand_id
1 'polypeptide(L)' 'GPSLPRRDRLELRERYCRTMLILFKPWTTVLDLRSTFSTWSDAFEDFVKTCSPAKLWIMKNMQILHECKDSRDD' A
#
# COMPACT_ATOMS: atom_id res chain seq x y z
N GLY A 1 -1.93 -20.47 8.36
CA GLY A 1 -0.71 -19.74 7.96
C GLY A 1 -0.76 -18.35 8.53
N PRO A 2 0.35 -17.70 8.91
CA PRO A 2 0.30 -16.49 9.73
C PRO A 2 -0.25 -15.30 8.92
N SER A 3 -1.25 -14.65 9.51
CA SER A 3 -2.13 -13.65 8.90
C SER A 3 -1.41 -12.33 8.57
N LEU A 4 -1.80 -11.73 7.44
CA LEU A 4 -1.27 -10.46 6.95
C LEU A 4 -1.62 -9.33 7.91
N PRO A 5 -0.70 -8.42 8.22
CA PRO A 5 -0.82 -7.77 9.50
C PRO A 5 -1.45 -6.35 9.35
N ARG A 6 -2.34 -6.00 10.30
CA ARG A 6 -3.19 -4.79 10.46
C ARG A 6 -2.49 -3.41 10.37
N ARG A 7 -3.17 -2.42 9.78
CA ARG A 7 -2.67 -1.05 9.58
C ARG A 7 -2.42 -0.20 10.85
N ASP A 8 -2.72 -0.72 12.04
CA ASP A 8 -2.51 -0.02 13.33
C ASP A 8 -1.08 -0.14 13.88
N ARG A 9 -0.22 -0.94 13.24
CA ARG A 9 1.23 -0.90 13.48
C ARG A 9 1.92 -0.18 12.33
N LEU A 10 2.82 0.74 12.67
CA LEU A 10 3.77 1.38 11.73
C LEU A 10 4.47 0.33 10.84
N GLU A 11 4.70 -0.87 11.38
CA GLU A 11 5.27 -2.03 10.68
C GLU A 11 4.47 -2.48 9.43
N LEU A 12 3.19 -2.12 9.37
CA LEU A 12 2.19 -2.68 8.46
C LEU A 12 1.74 -1.65 7.44
N ARG A 13 1.85 -0.37 7.80
CA ARG A 13 1.80 0.75 6.87
C ARG A 13 2.90 0.63 5.81
N GLU A 14 4.14 0.36 6.22
CA GLU A 14 5.27 0.16 5.29
C GLU A 14 5.02 -1.00 4.32
N ARG A 15 4.55 -2.13 4.83
CA ARG A 15 4.25 -3.32 4.01
C ARG A 15 3.08 -3.10 3.06
N TYR A 16 2.04 -2.40 3.52
CA TYR A 16 0.91 -1.98 2.70
C TYR A 16 1.36 -1.04 1.57
N CYS A 17 2.07 0.03 1.91
CA CYS A 17 2.58 1.03 0.96
C CYS A 17 3.45 0.37 -0.11
N ARG A 18 4.37 -0.52 0.29
CA ARG A 18 5.18 -1.31 -0.65
C ARG A 18 4.32 -2.17 -1.58
N THR A 19 3.32 -2.87 -1.05
CA THR A 19 2.44 -3.74 -1.84
C THR A 19 1.62 -2.93 -2.86
N MET A 20 1.06 -1.80 -2.44
CA MET A 20 0.31 -0.91 -3.33
C MET A 20 1.19 -0.29 -4.42
N LEU A 21 2.43 0.10 -4.09
CA LEU A 21 3.38 0.58 -5.08
C LEU A 21 3.69 -0.51 -6.13
N ILE A 22 3.93 -1.76 -5.70
CA ILE A 22 4.21 -2.88 -6.62
C ILE A 22 3.05 -3.14 -7.59
N LEU A 23 1.81 -3.02 -7.12
CA LEU A 23 0.61 -3.34 -7.90
C LEU A 23 0.18 -2.21 -8.85
N PHE A 24 0.33 -0.96 -8.44
CA PHE A 24 -0.28 0.18 -9.15
C PHE A 24 0.72 1.14 -9.79
N LYS A 25 1.98 1.13 -9.35
CA LYS A 25 3.04 1.89 -10.02
C LYS A 25 3.61 1.03 -11.15
N PRO A 26 3.77 1.54 -12.37
CA PRO A 26 4.62 0.89 -13.36
C PRO A 26 6.08 1.03 -12.92
N TRP A 27 6.78 -0.08 -12.70
CA TRP A 27 8.18 -0.08 -12.25
C TRP A 27 9.00 -1.06 -13.08
N THR A 28 10.23 -0.66 -13.42
CA THR A 28 11.20 -1.54 -14.10
C THR A 28 12.20 -2.09 -13.09
N THR A 29 12.54 -1.30 -12.05
CA THR A 29 13.45 -1.70 -10.99
C THR A 29 12.87 -1.41 -9.60
N VAL A 30 13.42 -2.04 -8.57
CA VAL A 30 13.00 -1.79 -7.17
C VAL A 30 13.33 -0.35 -6.74
N LEU A 31 14.32 0.27 -7.39
CA LEU A 31 14.65 1.69 -7.21
C LEU A 31 13.52 2.60 -7.72
N ASP A 32 12.82 2.24 -8.80
CA ASP A 32 11.66 3.02 -9.26
C ASP A 32 10.51 3.00 -8.25
N LEU A 33 10.37 1.92 -7.48
CA LEU A 33 9.32 1.79 -6.48
C LEU A 33 9.54 2.75 -5.30
N ARG A 34 10.76 2.79 -4.74
CA ARG A 34 11.08 3.63 -3.58
C ARG A 34 11.57 5.03 -3.96
N SER A 35 12.04 5.22 -5.19
CA SER A 35 12.74 6.42 -5.62
C SER A 35 13.87 6.80 -4.63
N THR A 36 14.03 8.08 -4.34
CA THR A 36 14.96 8.63 -3.34
C THR A 36 14.40 8.64 -1.92
N PHE A 37 13.18 8.16 -1.69
CA PHE A 37 12.54 8.21 -0.38
C PHE A 37 13.14 7.20 0.59
N SER A 38 13.30 7.60 1.85
CA SER A 38 13.82 6.74 2.92
C SER A 38 12.80 5.67 3.32
N THR A 39 11.51 6.00 3.29
CA THR A 39 10.41 5.10 3.69
C THR A 39 9.50 4.77 2.52
N TRP A 40 8.86 3.59 2.57
CA TRP A 40 7.87 3.19 1.57
C TRP A 40 6.62 4.05 1.65
N SER A 41 6.35 4.58 2.84
CA SER A 41 5.19 5.42 3.03
C SER A 41 5.32 6.79 2.40
N ASP A 42 6.51 7.41 2.47
CA ASP A 42 6.78 8.67 1.77
C ASP A 42 6.66 8.48 0.25
N ALA A 43 7.24 7.38 -0.28
CA ALA A 43 7.12 7.04 -1.69
C ALA A 43 5.66 6.79 -2.13
N PHE A 44 4.84 6.21 -1.24
CA PHE A 44 3.42 5.99 -1.50
C PHE A 44 2.63 7.29 -1.45
N GLU A 45 2.90 8.19 -0.51
CA GLU A 45 2.26 9.50 -0.44
C GLU A 45 2.58 10.36 -1.67
N ASP A 46 3.80 10.29 -2.18
CA ASP A 46 4.19 10.92 -3.44
C ASP A 46 3.47 10.30 -4.65
N PHE A 47 3.40 8.96 -4.69
CA PHE A 47 2.65 8.26 -5.73
C PHE A 47 1.15 8.63 -5.71
N VAL A 48 0.53 8.73 -4.53
CA VAL A 48 -0.88 9.09 -4.39
C VAL A 48 -1.16 10.49 -4.96
N LYS A 49 -0.23 11.45 -4.80
CA LYS A 49 -0.37 12.80 -5.37
C LYS A 49 -0.35 12.81 -6.90
N THR A 50 0.38 11.89 -7.51
CA THR A 50 0.50 11.76 -8.97
C THR A 50 -0.50 10.75 -9.56
N CYS A 51 -1.19 9.99 -8.71
CA CYS A 51 -2.09 8.92 -9.13
C CYS A 51 -3.45 9.45 -9.55
N SER A 52 -4.05 8.79 -10.54
CA SER A 52 -5.42 9.11 -10.98
C SER A 52 -6.46 8.76 -9.89
N PRO A 53 -7.56 9.52 -9.77
CA PRO A 53 -8.61 9.28 -8.77
C PRO A 53 -9.20 7.87 -8.81
N ALA A 54 -9.31 7.28 -10.01
CA ALA A 54 -9.80 5.92 -10.18
C ALA A 54 -8.93 4.87 -9.48
N LYS A 55 -7.60 5.01 -9.55
CA LYS A 55 -6.65 4.11 -8.88
C LYS A 55 -6.73 4.28 -7.37
N LEU A 56 -6.85 5.52 -6.90
CA LEU A 56 -7.05 5.82 -5.47
C LEU A 56 -8.34 5.18 -4.94
N TRP A 57 -9.41 5.20 -5.72
CA TRP A 57 -10.67 4.55 -5.37
C TRP A 57 -10.54 3.03 -5.27
N ILE A 58 -9.84 2.39 -6.22
CA ILE A 58 -9.55 0.94 -6.18
C ILE A 58 -8.72 0.59 -4.94
N MET A 59 -7.66 1.36 -4.66
CA MET A 59 -6.83 1.16 -3.46
C MET A 59 -7.64 1.26 -2.17
N LYS A 60 -8.51 2.28 -2.07
CA LYS A 60 -9.40 2.46 -0.92
C LYS A 60 -10.35 1.27 -0.74
N ASN A 61 -10.93 0.75 -1.82
CA ASN A 61 -11.80 -0.43 -1.75
C ASN A 61 -11.04 -1.70 -1.37
N MET A 62 -9.80 -1.89 -1.87
CA MET A 62 -8.96 -3.01 -1.45
C MET A 62 -8.68 -2.98 0.05
N GLN A 63 -8.43 -1.79 0.60
CA GLN A 63 -8.22 -1.61 2.04
C GLN A 63 -9.47 -1.99 2.84
N ILE A 64 -10.65 -1.50 2.43
CA ILE A 64 -11.94 -1.79 3.09
C ILE A 64 -12.23 -3.31 3.05
N LEU A 65 -12.00 -3.97 1.92
CA LEU A 65 -12.19 -5.41 1.79
C LEU A 65 -11.28 -6.20 2.74
N HIS A 66 -10.02 -5.75 2.89
CA HIS A 66 -9.07 -6.36 3.81
C HIS A 66 -9.47 -6.15 5.28
N GLU A 67 -9.94 -4.95 5.62
CA GLU A 67 -10.42 -4.60 6.96
C GLU A 67 -11.65 -5.41 7.36
N CYS A 68 -12.62 -5.59 6.45
CA CYS A 68 -13.78 -6.44 6.66
C CYS A 68 -13.44 -7.94 6.77
N LYS A 69 -12.36 -8.38 6.13
CA LYS A 69 -11.91 -9.78 6.17
C LYS A 69 -11.17 -10.08 7.48
N ASP A 70 -10.36 -9.15 7.96
CA ASP A 70 -9.65 -9.27 9.23
C ASP A 70 -10.60 -9.18 10.43
N SER A 71 -11.66 -8.36 10.32
CA SER A 71 -12.72 -8.26 11.33
C SER A 71 -13.61 -9.52 11.45
N ARG A 72 -13.46 -10.51 10.56
CA ARG A 72 -14.20 -11.79 10.59
C ARG A 72 -13.35 -12.96 11.09
N ASP A 73 -12.05 -12.76 11.26
CA ASP A 73 -11.10 -13.76 11.80
C ASP A 73 -10.73 -13.45 13.27
N ASP A 74 -11.50 -12.57 13.93
CA ASP A 74 -11.49 -12.28 15.37
C ASP A 74 -12.66 -13.00 16.06
#